data_AF-A0AAP1WET8-F1
#
_entry.id   AF-A0AAP1WET8-F1
#
_cell.length_a   1.000
_cell.length_b   1.000
_cell.length_c   1.000
_cell.angle_alpha   90.00
_cell.angle_beta   90.00
_cell.angle_gamma   90.00
#
_symmetry.space_group_name_H-M   'P 1'
#
loop_
_entity.id
_entity.type
_entity.pdbx_description
1 polymer ?
#
loop_
_entity_poly.entity_id
_entity_poly.type
_entity_poly.pdbx_seq_one_letter_code
_entity_poly.pdbx_strand_id
1 'polypeptide(L)'
;LSLSQSFISRALTRCQKEGVVKISVVQPSNIFLNLEKGIEERYGIKQAIVVDTEDDATDHTIKRAIGSAAAHYLETRLRPKDFIGVSSWSSTIRAMVDEVHAQNLKASGVIQLLGGVGPNGNVQATILTQTLAQHLNCEAWL
;
A
#
# COMPACT_ATOMS: atom_id res chain seq x y z
N LEU A 1 3.34 -43.80 -10.46
CA LEU A 1 4.80 -43.80 -10.15
C LEU A 1 4.97 -43.99 -8.65
N SER A 2 5.67 -45.04 -8.21
CA SER A 2 5.93 -45.31 -6.78
C SER A 2 7.20 -44.59 -6.33
N LEU A 3 7.14 -43.26 -6.21
CA LEU A 3 8.28 -42.43 -5.85
C LEU A 3 8.03 -41.70 -4.53
N SER A 4 9.09 -41.51 -3.73
CA SER A 4 9.02 -40.74 -2.50
C SER A 4 8.94 -39.23 -2.78
N GLN A 5 8.28 -38.48 -1.89
CA GLN A 5 8.19 -37.02 -1.96
C GLN A 5 9.58 -36.35 -2.01
N SER A 6 10.56 -36.89 -1.27
CA SER A 6 11.94 -36.38 -1.26
C SER A 6 12.67 -36.60 -2.58
N PHE A 7 12.35 -37.69 -3.31
CA PHE A 7 12.86 -37.89 -4.66
C PHE A 7 12.24 -36.89 -5.65
N ILE A 8 10.92 -36.69 -5.58
CA ILE A 8 10.20 -35.75 -6.44
C ILE A 8 10.71 -34.31 -6.24
N SER A 9 10.88 -33.86 -5.00
CA SER A 9 11.40 -32.51 -4.71
C SER A 9 12.79 -32.29 -5.31
N ARG A 10 13.73 -33.24 -5.11
CA ARG A 10 15.08 -33.14 -5.66
C ARG A 10 15.09 -33.19 -7.20
N ALA A 11 14.24 -34.01 -7.80
CA ALA A 11 14.10 -34.08 -9.24
C ALA A 11 13.60 -32.74 -9.81
N LEU A 12 12.59 -32.12 -9.20
CA LEU A 12 12.09 -30.80 -9.62
C LEU A 12 13.16 -29.71 -9.50
N THR A 13 13.91 -29.67 -8.40
CA THR A 13 15.02 -28.72 -8.21
C THR A 13 16.11 -28.93 -9.27
N ARG A 14 16.45 -30.18 -9.58
CA ARG A 14 17.42 -30.52 -10.63
C ARG A 14 16.96 -30.06 -12.00
N CYS A 15 15.70 -30.33 -12.35
CA CYS A 15 15.12 -29.91 -13.63
C CYS A 15 15.09 -28.37 -13.79
N GLN A 16 14.85 -27.63 -12.70
CA GLN A 16 14.95 -26.16 -12.73
C GLN A 16 16.41 -25.69 -12.93
N LYS A 17 17.36 -26.29 -12.20
CA LYS A 17 18.79 -25.93 -12.31
C LYS A 17 19.38 -26.24 -13.68
N GLU A 18 18.99 -27.36 -14.28
CA GLU A 18 19.44 -27.79 -15.62
C GLU A 18 18.66 -27.10 -16.76
N GLY A 19 17.70 -26.24 -16.44
CA GLY A 19 16.91 -25.50 -17.44
C GLY A 19 15.86 -26.32 -18.20
N VAL A 20 15.67 -27.58 -17.82
CA VAL A 20 14.62 -28.49 -18.35
C VAL A 20 13.23 -27.96 -18.00
N VAL A 21 13.09 -27.31 -16.84
CA VAL A 21 11.87 -26.64 -16.39
C VAL A 21 12.16 -25.15 -16.24
N LYS A 22 11.36 -24.32 -16.92
CA LYS A 22 11.26 -22.88 -16.66
C LYS A 22 9.92 -22.58 -16.00
N ILE A 23 9.97 -21.90 -14.87
CA ILE A 23 8.78 -21.32 -14.25
C ILE A 23 8.65 -19.91 -14.83
N SER A 24 7.60 -19.67 -15.61
CA SER A 24 7.24 -18.33 -16.06
C SER A 24 6.12 -17.81 -15.18
N VAL A 25 6.35 -16.70 -14.49
CA VAL A 25 5.31 -15.98 -13.77
C VAL A 25 4.77 -14.92 -14.71
N VAL A 26 3.54 -15.11 -15.18
CA VAL A 26 2.82 -14.05 -15.91
C VAL A 26 2.38 -13.04 -14.86
N GLN A 27 3.05 -11.89 -14.82
CA GLN A 27 2.63 -10.82 -13.93
C GLN A 27 1.27 -10.28 -14.41
N PRO A 28 0.31 -10.04 -13.51
CA PRO A 28 -0.85 -9.23 -13.81
C PRO A 28 -0.40 -7.91 -14.44
N SER A 29 -1.15 -7.39 -15.39
CA SER A 29 -0.78 -6.22 -16.21
C SER A 29 -0.43 -4.96 -15.40
N ASN A 30 -0.81 -4.89 -14.13
CA ASN A 30 -0.69 -3.71 -13.29
C ASN A 30 0.31 -3.89 -12.13
N ILE A 31 1.30 -4.78 -12.28
CA ILE A 31 2.36 -4.98 -11.29
C ILE A 31 3.73 -4.72 -11.95
N PHE A 32 4.52 -3.83 -11.34
CA PHE A 32 5.80 -3.36 -11.88
C PHE A 32 6.97 -3.68 -10.96
N LEU A 33 7.10 -4.96 -10.54
CA LEU A 33 8.09 -5.36 -9.53
C LEU A 33 9.53 -4.93 -9.84
N ASN A 34 9.94 -4.99 -11.10
CA ASN A 34 11.29 -4.58 -11.50
C ASN A 34 11.50 -3.07 -11.35
N LEU A 35 10.47 -2.26 -11.65
CA LEU A 35 10.52 -0.82 -11.51
C LEU A 35 10.49 -0.42 -10.03
N GLU A 36 9.59 -1.02 -9.24
CA GLU A 36 9.51 -0.83 -7.79
C GLU A 36 10.86 -1.13 -7.12
N LYS A 37 11.42 -2.31 -7.38
CA LYS A 37 12.72 -2.70 -6.84
C LYS A 37 13.85 -1.78 -7.30
N GLY A 38 13.82 -1.33 -8.56
CA GLY A 38 14.79 -0.37 -9.07
C GLY A 38 14.74 0.99 -8.36
N ILE A 39 13.53 1.46 -8.01
CA ILE A 39 13.34 2.68 -7.21
C ILE A 39 13.86 2.47 -5.79
N GLU A 40 13.51 1.35 -5.15
CA GLU A 40 13.96 0.99 -3.80
C GLU A 40 15.49 0.98 -3.70
N GLU A 41 16.16 0.26 -4.60
CA GLU A 41 17.62 0.15 -4.62
C GLU A 41 18.28 1.50 -4.92
N ARG A 42 17.73 2.28 -5.86
CA ARG A 42 18.30 3.57 -6.26
C ARG A 42 18.23 4.62 -5.15
N TYR A 43 17.12 4.67 -4.42
CA TYR A 43 16.88 5.70 -3.41
C TYR A 43 17.07 5.20 -1.97
N GLY A 44 17.37 3.91 -1.77
CA GLY A 44 17.57 3.31 -0.45
C GLY A 44 16.30 3.29 0.41
N ILE A 45 15.13 3.25 -0.22
CA ILE A 45 13.84 3.23 0.48
C ILE A 45 13.38 1.79 0.70
N LYS A 46 12.60 1.57 1.77
CA LYS A 46 12.17 0.21 2.16
C LYS A 46 11.13 -0.38 1.22
N GLN A 47 10.30 0.46 0.62
CA GLN A 47 9.21 0.03 -0.22
C GLN A 47 8.83 1.12 -1.23
N ALA A 48 8.69 0.73 -2.49
CA ALA A 48 8.06 1.51 -3.55
C ALA A 48 6.83 0.76 -4.06
N ILE A 49 5.78 1.51 -4.42
CA ILE A 49 4.58 0.95 -5.06
C ILE A 49 4.32 1.78 -6.29
N VAL A 50 4.18 1.12 -7.44
CA VAL A 50 3.89 1.77 -8.72
C VAL A 50 2.47 1.43 -9.14
N VAL A 51 1.71 2.47 -9.50
CA VAL A 51 0.36 2.33 -10.06
C VAL A 51 0.37 2.69 -11.53
N ASP A 52 -0.46 1.99 -12.30
CA ASP A 52 -0.69 2.28 -13.71
C ASP A 52 -1.94 3.13 -13.90
N THR A 53 -1.91 4.04 -14.86
CA THR A 53 -3.05 4.86 -15.28
C THR A 53 -3.00 5.10 -16.78
N GLU A 54 -4.14 5.39 -17.39
CA GLU A 54 -4.21 5.80 -18.80
C GLU A 54 -3.34 7.05 -19.07
N ASP A 55 -2.80 7.16 -20.28
CA ASP A 55 -1.88 8.25 -20.66
C ASP A 55 -2.51 9.66 -20.52
N ASP A 56 -3.82 9.77 -20.69
CA ASP A 56 -4.60 11.01 -20.56
C ASP A 56 -5.39 11.09 -19.24
N ALA A 57 -5.02 10.29 -18.25
CA ALA A 57 -5.66 10.28 -16.94
C ALA A 57 -5.60 11.66 -16.27
N THR A 58 -6.75 12.08 -15.73
CA THR A 58 -6.84 13.33 -14.97
C THR A 58 -6.04 13.24 -13.66
N ASP A 59 -5.62 14.39 -13.12
CA ASP A 59 -4.96 14.48 -11.81
C ASP A 59 -5.78 13.79 -10.69
N HIS A 60 -7.11 13.90 -10.75
CA HIS A 60 -8.00 13.21 -9.82
C HIS A 60 -7.90 11.68 -9.95
N THR A 61 -7.89 11.16 -11.19
CA THR A 61 -7.75 9.73 -11.48
C THR A 61 -6.41 9.20 -10.98
N ILE A 62 -5.32 9.93 -11.23
CA ILE A 62 -3.97 9.57 -10.78
C ILE A 62 -3.91 9.53 -9.25
N LYS A 63 -4.42 10.57 -8.57
CA LYS A 63 -4.45 10.62 -7.11
C LYS A 63 -5.28 9.50 -6.50
N ARG A 64 -6.39 9.14 -7.12
CA ARG A 64 -7.23 8.01 -6.68
C ARG A 64 -6.50 6.67 -6.82
N ALA A 65 -5.81 6.45 -7.94
CA ALA A 65 -5.02 5.24 -8.14
C ALA A 65 -3.92 5.10 -7.07
N ILE A 66 -3.17 6.19 -6.83
CA ILE A 66 -2.15 6.26 -5.77
C ILE A 66 -2.81 6.06 -4.39
N GLY A 67 -3.95 6.71 -4.16
CA GLY A 67 -4.71 6.64 -2.92
C GLY A 67 -5.12 5.21 -2.57
N SER A 68 -5.69 4.49 -3.53
CA SER A 68 -6.10 3.09 -3.38
C SER A 68 -4.91 2.18 -3.06
N ALA A 69 -3.78 2.33 -3.77
CA ALA A 69 -2.57 1.56 -3.49
C ALA A 69 -1.99 1.87 -2.10
N ALA A 70 -1.99 3.14 -1.70
CA ALA A 70 -1.52 3.58 -0.39
C ALA A 70 -2.45 3.11 0.75
N ALA A 71 -3.76 3.08 0.53
CA ALA A 71 -4.74 2.54 1.48
C ALA A 71 -4.49 1.05 1.69
N HIS A 72 -4.37 0.27 0.61
CA HIS A 72 -4.04 -1.15 0.70
C HIS A 72 -2.70 -1.40 1.41
N TYR A 73 -1.69 -0.56 1.14
CA TYR A 73 -0.41 -0.64 1.84
C TYR A 73 -0.56 -0.39 3.35
N LEU A 74 -1.33 0.63 3.74
CA LEU A 74 -1.60 0.94 5.13
C LEU A 74 -2.28 -0.25 5.82
N GLU A 75 -3.36 -0.77 5.24
CA GLU A 75 -4.15 -1.88 5.78
C GLU A 75 -3.32 -3.16 6.00
N THR A 76 -2.42 -3.46 5.07
CA THR A 76 -1.57 -4.67 5.14
C THR A 76 -0.37 -4.54 6.06
N ARG A 77 0.04 -3.31 6.41
CA ARG A 77 1.20 -3.04 7.28
C ARG A 77 0.84 -2.59 8.69
N LEU A 78 -0.39 -2.15 8.90
CA LEU A 78 -0.85 -1.69 10.20
C LEU A 78 -0.81 -2.84 11.21
N ARG A 79 -0.27 -2.57 12.39
CA ARG A 79 -0.20 -3.54 13.50
C ARG A 79 -0.99 -3.03 14.70
N PRO A 80 -1.44 -3.93 15.58
CA PRO A 80 -1.95 -3.51 16.88
C PRO A 80 -0.92 -2.60 17.56
N LYS A 81 -1.41 -1.53 18.16
CA LYS A 81 -0.64 -0.51 18.89
C LYS A 81 0.11 0.54 18.05
N ASP A 82 0.08 0.47 16.72
CA ASP A 82 0.69 1.54 15.91
C ASP A 82 -0.11 2.86 16.08
N PHE A 83 0.61 3.99 16.10
CA PHE A 83 0.03 5.32 15.95
C PHE A 83 0.26 5.81 14.52
N ILE A 84 -0.77 6.40 13.93
CA ILE A 84 -0.71 6.92 12.55
C ILE A 84 -0.71 8.44 12.61
N GLY A 85 0.35 9.08 12.15
CA GLY A 85 0.37 10.52 11.93
C GLY A 85 -0.18 10.87 10.54
N VAL A 86 -1.13 11.79 10.46
CA VAL A 86 -1.72 12.24 9.18
C VAL A 86 -1.55 13.75 9.01
N SER A 87 -1.26 14.18 7.78
CA SER A 87 -1.25 15.60 7.40
C SER A 87 -2.38 15.91 6.43
N SER A 88 -3.03 17.04 6.65
CA SER A 88 -4.27 17.42 5.95
C SER A 88 -4.06 18.19 4.64
N TRP A 89 -2.82 18.60 4.34
CA TRP A 89 -2.53 19.48 3.20
C TRP A 89 -2.39 18.73 1.87
N SER A 90 -2.30 17.40 1.92
CA SER A 90 -2.10 16.58 0.73
C SER A 90 -3.42 16.04 0.21
N SER A 91 -3.83 16.50 -0.98
CA SER A 91 -4.96 15.94 -1.70
C SER A 91 -4.78 14.45 -2.02
N THR A 92 -3.54 13.95 -2.16
CA THR A 92 -3.25 12.52 -2.34
C THR A 92 -3.43 11.71 -1.06
N ILE A 93 -3.05 12.26 0.10
CA ILE A 93 -3.35 11.62 1.40
C ILE A 93 -4.86 11.56 1.61
N ARG A 94 -5.59 12.62 1.25
CA ARG A 94 -7.05 12.62 1.29
C ARG A 94 -7.65 11.54 0.40
N ALA A 95 -7.19 11.43 -0.85
CA ALA A 95 -7.60 10.36 -1.75
C ALA A 95 -7.28 8.96 -1.20
N MET A 96 -6.18 8.80 -0.45
CA MET A 96 -5.89 7.55 0.26
C MET A 96 -6.91 7.28 1.37
N VAL A 97 -7.20 8.26 2.23
CA VAL A 97 -8.17 8.09 3.33
C VAL A 97 -9.56 7.72 2.78
N ASP A 98 -9.97 8.33 1.66
CA ASP A 98 -11.25 8.02 1.00
C ASP A 98 -11.33 6.56 0.48
N GLU A 99 -10.18 5.88 0.31
CA GLU A 99 -10.07 4.50 -0.18
C GLU A 99 -9.74 3.48 0.93
N VAL A 100 -9.57 3.91 2.19
CA VAL A 100 -9.33 2.99 3.32
C VAL A 100 -10.62 2.28 3.72
N HIS A 101 -10.57 0.96 3.80
CA HIS A 101 -11.67 0.14 4.27
C HIS A 101 -11.69 0.07 5.79
N ALA A 102 -12.89 -0.10 6.36
CA ALA A 102 -13.03 -0.34 7.78
C ALA A 102 -12.27 -1.60 8.21
N GLN A 103 -11.35 -1.45 9.16
CA GLN A 103 -10.50 -2.51 9.67
C GLN A 103 -11.08 -3.08 10.97
N ASN A 104 -11.04 -4.40 11.12
CA ASN A 104 -11.36 -5.06 12.39
C ASN A 104 -10.21 -4.93 13.42
N LEU A 105 -9.02 -4.54 12.95
CA LEU A 105 -7.82 -4.32 13.75
C LEU A 105 -7.89 -2.93 14.41
N LYS A 106 -7.65 -2.86 15.72
CA LYS A 106 -7.57 -1.60 16.47
C LYS A 106 -6.13 -1.07 16.51
N ALA A 107 -5.85 -0.03 15.73
CA ALA A 107 -4.65 0.79 15.94
C ALA A 107 -4.70 1.51 17.30
N SER A 108 -3.58 2.08 17.76
CA SER A 108 -3.58 2.89 19.00
C SER A 108 -4.32 4.22 18.81
N GLY A 109 -4.15 4.85 17.65
CA GLY A 109 -4.78 6.13 17.37
C GLY A 109 -4.26 6.80 16.10
N VAL A 110 -5.02 7.75 15.59
CA VAL A 110 -4.60 8.65 14.50
C VAL A 110 -4.35 10.04 15.09
N ILE A 111 -3.20 10.63 14.75
CA ILE A 111 -2.73 11.91 15.26
C ILE A 111 -2.66 12.91 14.10
N GLN A 112 -3.30 14.06 14.27
CA GLN A 112 -3.15 15.19 13.36
C GLN A 112 -1.74 15.79 13.54
N LEU A 113 -0.88 15.63 12.54
CA LEU A 113 0.50 16.15 12.60
C LEU A 113 0.57 17.64 12.30
N LEU A 114 -0.34 18.13 11.44
CA LEU A 114 -0.42 19.51 11.01
C LEU A 114 -1.89 19.93 10.98
N GLY A 115 -2.18 21.11 11.55
CA GLY A 115 -3.46 21.80 11.34
C GLY A 115 -3.68 22.10 9.86
N GLY A 116 -4.84 22.61 9.45
CA GLY A 116 -5.11 22.84 8.03
C GLY A 116 -4.82 24.26 7.56
N VAL A 117 -4.68 24.43 6.24
CA VAL A 117 -4.36 25.70 5.59
C VAL A 117 -5.56 26.22 4.79
N GLY A 118 -5.73 27.54 4.79
CA GLY A 118 -6.78 28.22 4.03
C GLY A 118 -8.16 28.22 4.71
N PRO A 119 -9.19 28.72 4.01
CA PRO A 119 -10.55 28.77 4.53
C PRO A 119 -11.03 27.37 4.91
N ASN A 120 -11.48 27.20 6.16
CA ASN A 120 -11.88 25.91 6.73
C ASN A 120 -10.78 24.84 6.78
N GLY A 121 -9.51 25.20 6.62
CA GLY A 121 -8.40 24.24 6.62
C GLY A 121 -8.39 23.38 7.89
N ASN A 122 -8.43 23.98 9.06
CA ASN A 122 -8.44 23.25 10.33
C ASN A 122 -9.63 22.28 10.45
N VAL A 123 -10.81 22.69 9.96
CA VAL A 123 -12.00 21.83 9.95
C VAL A 123 -11.75 20.62 9.04
N GLN A 124 -11.20 20.82 7.84
CA GLN A 124 -10.87 19.72 6.93
C GLN A 124 -9.80 18.79 7.52
N ALA A 125 -8.82 19.34 8.25
CA ALA A 125 -7.79 18.55 8.92
C ALA A 125 -8.37 17.65 10.01
N THR A 126 -9.26 18.21 10.83
CA THR A 126 -9.96 17.47 11.88
C THR A 126 -10.84 16.38 11.28
N ILE A 127 -11.61 16.69 10.23
CA ILE A 127 -12.46 15.71 9.54
C ILE A 127 -11.61 14.56 8.98
N LEU A 128 -10.52 14.85 8.27
CA LEU A 128 -9.64 13.82 7.72
C LEU A 128 -9.09 12.89 8.81
N THR A 129 -8.65 13.46 9.93
CA THR A 129 -8.10 12.70 11.06
C THR A 129 -9.16 11.81 11.70
N GLN A 130 -10.37 12.34 11.90
CA GLN A 130 -11.51 11.60 12.44
C GLN A 130 -11.97 10.47 11.52
N THR A 131 -12.09 10.74 10.22
CA THR A 131 -12.47 9.74 9.22
C THR A 131 -11.49 8.57 9.20
N LEU A 132 -10.17 8.86 9.15
CA LEU A 132 -9.18 7.80 9.18
C LEU A 132 -9.23 7.00 10.50
N ALA A 133 -9.40 7.66 11.64
CA ALA A 133 -9.54 6.98 12.93
C ALA A 133 -10.76 6.05 12.99
N GLN A 134 -11.87 6.45 12.36
CA GLN A 134 -13.07 5.60 12.23
C GLN A 134 -12.78 4.36 11.38
N HIS A 135 -12.13 4.52 10.22
CA HIS A 135 -11.75 3.38 9.39
C HIS A 135 -10.79 2.43 10.10
N LEU A 136 -9.89 2.94 10.94
CA LEU A 136 -8.92 2.15 11.70
C LEU A 136 -9.40 1.72 13.10
N ASN A 137 -10.69 1.95 13.40
CA ASN A 137 -11.34 1.58 14.65
C ASN A 137 -10.58 2.05 15.91
N CYS A 138 -10.06 3.28 15.90
CA CYS A 138 -9.24 3.84 16.97
C CYS A 138 -9.60 5.29 17.32
N GLU A 139 -8.92 5.86 18.30
CA GLU A 139 -9.14 7.24 18.72
C GLU A 139 -8.44 8.25 17.79
N ALA A 140 -9.04 9.43 17.64
CA ALA A 140 -8.44 10.56 16.93
C ALA A 140 -7.87 11.58 17.94
N TRP A 141 -6.65 12.05 17.67
CA TRP A 141 -5.90 13.01 18.47
C TRP A 141 -5.65 14.25 17.60
N LEU A 142 -6.18 15.40 18.03
CA LEU A 142 -6.26 16.64 17.23
C LEU A 142 -5.23 17.68 17.63
#